data_AF-X0T140-F1
#
_entry.id   AF-X0T140-F1
#
_cell.length_a   1.000
_cell.length_b   1.000
_cell.length_c   1.000
_cell.angle_alpha   90.00
_cell.angle_beta   90.00
_cell.angle_gamma   90.00
#
_symmetry.space_group_name_H-M   'P 1'
#
loop_
_entity.id
_entity.type
_entity.pdbx_description
1 polymer ?
#
loop_
_entity_poly.entity_id
_entity_poly.type
_entity_poly.pdbx_seq_one_letter_code
_entity_poly.pdbx_strand_id
1 'polypeptide(L)'
;MKIRLTITALISIGLFVTGCGGVTYPKEKLRESIIKLCKDEYSLDIDVSVAGNTVAIYLPVMNLFDITLSLSESAQDKIQDSLLSASRILLSTDADIRFYCVIAQDARLPEIQLVIIKYVD
;
A
#
# COMPACT_ATOMS: atom_id res chain seq x y z
N MET A 1 -52.92 -11.00 28.95
CA MET A 1 -51.50 -11.41 28.87
C MET A 1 -51.03 -11.59 27.40
N LYS A 2 -51.35 -10.62 26.50
CA LYS A 2 -50.98 -10.67 25.06
C LYS A 2 -49.92 -9.63 24.66
N ILE A 3 -49.53 -8.77 25.61
CA ILE A 3 -48.66 -7.59 25.37
C ILE A 3 -47.17 -7.90 25.54
N ARG A 4 -46.79 -9.04 26.14
CA ARG A 4 -45.38 -9.42 26.33
C ARG A 4 -44.78 -10.20 25.17
N LEU A 5 -45.58 -10.78 24.27
CA LEU A 5 -45.09 -11.62 23.18
C LEU A 5 -44.72 -10.84 21.91
N THR A 6 -45.25 -9.62 21.75
CA THR A 6 -45.01 -8.77 20.58
C THR A 6 -43.71 -7.97 20.68
N ILE A 7 -43.16 -7.79 21.89
CA ILE A 7 -41.96 -6.99 22.12
C ILE A 7 -40.70 -7.78 21.73
N THR A 8 -40.70 -9.11 21.88
CA THR A 8 -39.56 -9.97 21.54
C THR A 8 -39.36 -10.15 20.04
N ALA A 9 -40.38 -9.88 19.21
CA ALA A 9 -40.30 -10.01 17.75
C ALA A 9 -39.71 -8.76 17.06
N LEU A 10 -39.61 -7.63 17.76
CA LEU A 10 -39.16 -6.36 17.17
C LEU A 10 -37.63 -6.12 17.28
N ILE A 11 -36.93 -6.93 18.07
CA ILE A 11 -35.49 -6.75 18.36
C ILE A 11 -34.59 -7.55 17.39
N SER A 12 -35.14 -8.49 16.63
CA SER A 12 -34.35 -9.42 15.80
C SER A 12 -34.06 -8.96 14.36
N ILE A 13 -34.44 -7.73 13.98
CA ILE A 13 -34.38 -7.23 12.59
C ILE A 13 -33.22 -6.23 12.32
N GLY A 14 -32.44 -5.86 13.33
CA GLY A 14 -31.43 -4.80 13.22
C GLY A 14 -29.99 -5.20 12.86
N LEU A 15 -29.69 -6.48 12.54
CA LEU A 15 -28.30 -7.00 12.54
C LEU A 15 -27.62 -7.12 11.17
N PHE A 16 -28.19 -6.60 10.07
CA PHE A 16 -27.70 -6.92 8.72
C PHE A 16 -26.99 -5.80 7.93
N VAL A 17 -26.63 -4.66 8.52
CA VAL A 17 -26.03 -3.55 7.73
C VAL A 17 -24.83 -2.90 8.42
N THR A 18 -23.83 -3.70 8.80
CA THR A 18 -22.49 -3.17 9.12
C THR A 18 -21.37 -4.08 8.58
N GLY A 19 -21.60 -4.73 7.44
CA GLY A 19 -20.47 -5.18 6.63
C GLY A 19 -19.93 -3.96 5.89
N CYS A 20 -18.73 -3.48 6.24
CA CYS A 20 -17.98 -2.55 5.39
C CYS A 20 -17.69 -3.25 4.05
N GLY A 21 -18.66 -3.25 3.14
CA GLY A 21 -18.58 -3.95 1.85
C GLY A 21 -17.93 -3.12 0.74
N GLY A 22 -17.26 -2.02 1.09
CA GLY A 22 -16.55 -1.17 0.14
C GLY A 22 -15.07 -1.57 0.03
N VAL A 23 -14.52 -1.42 -1.17
CA VAL A 23 -13.08 -1.55 -1.42
C VAL A 23 -12.34 -0.45 -0.66
N THR A 24 -11.36 -0.81 0.17
CA THR A 24 -10.59 0.15 0.97
C THR A 24 -9.76 1.08 0.09
N TYR A 25 -9.19 0.55 -1.00
CA TYR A 25 -8.38 1.30 -1.95
C TYR A 25 -8.92 1.15 -3.37
N PRO A 26 -9.88 2.01 -3.79
CA PRO A 26 -10.43 1.96 -5.15
C PRO A 26 -9.34 2.17 -6.21
N LYS A 27 -9.42 1.43 -7.31
CA LYS A 27 -8.49 1.48 -8.45
C LYS A 27 -8.21 2.89 -8.94
N GLU A 28 -9.23 3.76 -8.98
CA GLU A 28 -9.11 5.14 -9.48
C GLU A 28 -8.23 6.02 -8.60
N LYS A 29 -8.03 5.63 -7.33
CA LYS A 29 -7.25 6.36 -6.34
C LYS A 29 -5.98 5.62 -5.91
N LEU A 30 -5.63 4.54 -6.60
CA LEU A 30 -4.55 3.64 -6.19
C LEU A 30 -3.22 4.39 -6.05
N ARG A 31 -2.91 5.25 -7.03
CA ARG A 31 -1.70 6.08 -7.02
C ARG A 31 -1.68 6.98 -5.78
N GLU A 32 -2.74 7.74 -5.56
CA GLU A 32 -2.85 8.68 -4.44
C GLU A 32 -2.81 7.96 -3.10
N SER A 33 -3.43 6.78 -3.00
CA SER A 33 -3.40 5.96 -1.79
C SER A 33 -2.00 5.50 -1.43
N ILE A 34 -1.19 5.06 -2.40
CA ILE A 34 0.20 4.63 -2.15
C ILE A 34 1.05 5.81 -1.71
N ILE A 35 0.99 6.93 -2.45
CA ILE A 35 1.74 8.15 -2.10
C ILE A 35 1.36 8.61 -0.68
N LYS A 36 0.06 8.69 -0.39
CA LYS A 36 -0.44 9.14 0.91
C LYS A 36 -0.01 8.20 2.04
N LEU A 37 -0.13 6.89 1.87
CA LEU A 37 0.25 5.93 2.91
C LEU A 37 1.75 6.01 3.23
N CYS A 38 2.59 6.04 2.21
CA CYS A 38 4.04 6.17 2.38
C CYS A 38 4.43 7.50 3.02
N LYS A 39 3.72 8.59 2.70
CA LYS A 39 3.95 9.90 3.31
C LYS A 39 3.49 9.95 4.77
N ASP A 40 2.28 9.50 5.04
CA ASP A 40 1.62 9.63 6.34
C ASP A 40 2.25 8.69 7.39
N GLU A 41 2.58 7.46 7.03
CA GLU A 41 3.15 6.47 7.98
C GLU A 41 4.67 6.56 8.11
N TYR A 42 5.37 6.91 7.03
CA TYR A 42 6.82 6.75 6.94
C TYR A 42 7.57 8.01 6.51
N SER A 43 6.86 9.13 6.28
CA SER A 43 7.43 10.40 5.80
C SER A 43 8.22 10.27 4.48
N LEU A 44 7.90 9.25 3.68
CA LEU A 44 8.56 9.01 2.40
C LEU A 44 7.99 9.93 1.32
N ASP A 45 8.86 10.49 0.50
CA ASP A 45 8.49 11.24 -0.70
C ASP A 45 8.78 10.36 -1.91
N ILE A 46 7.72 9.87 -2.55
CA ILE A 46 7.78 8.88 -3.63
C ILE A 46 6.99 9.34 -4.83
N ASP A 47 7.34 8.83 -6.00
CA ASP A 47 6.46 8.89 -7.17
C ASP A 47 5.91 7.50 -7.49
N VAL A 48 4.68 7.46 -8.00
CA VAL A 48 3.97 6.22 -8.28
C VAL A 48 3.37 6.29 -9.68
N SER A 49 3.62 5.26 -10.47
CA SER A 49 3.02 5.08 -11.80
C SER A 49 2.31 3.75 -11.88
N VAL A 50 1.22 3.70 -12.64
CA VAL A 50 0.45 2.48 -12.89
C VAL A 50 0.41 2.24 -14.39
N ALA A 51 0.90 1.08 -14.83
CA ALA A 51 0.94 0.68 -16.22
C ALA A 51 0.39 -0.74 -16.36
N GLY A 52 -0.80 -0.87 -16.98
CA GLY A 52 -1.50 -2.15 -17.09
C GLY A 52 -1.79 -2.76 -15.72
N ASN A 53 -1.20 -3.93 -15.45
CA ASN A 53 -1.31 -4.67 -14.19
C ASN A 53 -0.08 -4.51 -13.28
N THR A 54 0.72 -3.47 -13.52
CA THR A 54 1.96 -3.21 -12.78
C THR A 54 1.93 -1.84 -12.13
N VAL A 55 2.32 -1.77 -10.86
CA VAL A 55 2.60 -0.53 -10.15
C VAL A 55 4.10 -0.32 -10.03
N ALA A 56 4.59 0.86 -10.40
CA ALA A 56 5.98 1.26 -10.19
C ALA A 56 6.04 2.35 -9.13
N ILE A 57 6.89 2.13 -8.13
CA ILE A 57 7.15 3.06 -7.03
C ILE A 57 8.59 3.52 -7.15
N TYR A 58 8.76 4.79 -7.46
CA TYR A 58 10.06 5.44 -7.48
C TYR A 58 10.36 6.05 -6.12
N LEU A 59 11.45 5.60 -5.50
CA LEU A 59 11.88 5.97 -4.17
C LEU A 59 13.28 6.60 -4.22
N PRO A 60 13.39 7.93 -4.22
CA PRO A 60 14.68 8.59 -4.09
C PRO A 60 15.22 8.40 -2.67
N VAL A 61 16.44 7.88 -2.55
CA VAL A 61 17.12 7.73 -1.26
C VAL A 61 18.50 8.36 -1.27
N MET A 62 18.91 8.86 -0.10
CA MET A 62 20.29 9.29 0.14
C MET A 62 21.06 8.11 0.72
N ASN A 63 22.28 7.86 0.23
CA ASN A 63 23.09 6.72 0.69
C ASN A 63 22.38 5.38 0.48
N LEU A 64 21.98 5.06 -0.76
CA LEU A 64 21.41 3.74 -1.05
C LEU A 64 22.39 2.64 -0.61
N PHE A 65 23.65 2.81 -1.00
CA PHE A 65 24.76 1.98 -0.57
C PHE A 65 25.71 2.77 0.33
N ASP A 66 26.27 2.08 1.31
CA ASP A 66 27.33 2.59 2.19
C ASP A 66 28.72 2.47 1.55
N ILE A 67 29.76 2.85 2.29
CA ILE A 67 31.16 2.80 1.84
C ILE A 67 31.65 1.36 1.56
N THR A 68 30.96 0.35 2.09
CA THR A 68 31.27 -1.07 1.88
C THR A 68 30.50 -1.67 0.70
N LEU A 69 29.71 -0.84 -0.02
CA LEU A 69 28.77 -1.26 -1.06
C LEU A 69 27.64 -2.15 -0.54
N SER A 70 27.39 -2.12 0.78
CA SER A 70 26.21 -2.75 1.38
C SER A 70 25.05 -1.75 1.39
N LEU A 71 23.82 -2.24 1.36
CA LEU A 71 22.66 -1.34 1.54
C LEU A 71 22.76 -0.66 2.90
N SER A 72 22.65 0.66 2.94
CA SER A 72 22.63 1.36 4.22
C SER A 72 21.38 0.99 5.02
N GLU A 73 21.47 0.96 6.34
CA GLU A 73 20.34 0.66 7.23
C GLU A 73 19.14 1.58 6.92
N SER A 74 19.38 2.88 6.78
CA SER A 74 18.34 3.85 6.42
C SER A 74 17.70 3.57 5.06
N ALA A 75 18.47 3.09 4.07
CA ALA A 75 17.91 2.71 2.79
C ALA A 75 17.08 1.43 2.88
N GLN A 76 17.54 0.43 3.64
CA GLN A 76 16.83 -0.82 3.87
C GLN A 76 15.45 -0.55 4.51
N ASP A 77 15.41 0.29 5.54
CA ASP A 77 14.16 0.66 6.21
C ASP A 77 13.16 1.28 5.24
N LYS A 78 13.58 2.29 4.47
CA LYS A 78 12.71 2.97 3.50
C LYS A 78 12.20 2.04 2.40
N ILE A 79 13.06 1.14 1.93
CA ILE A 79 12.69 0.12 0.95
C ILE A 79 11.64 -0.81 1.56
N GLN A 80 11.87 -1.33 2.77
CA GLN A 80 10.96 -2.22 3.46
C GLN A 80 9.59 -1.56 3.71
N ASP A 81 9.58 -0.32 4.16
CA ASP A 81 8.37 0.46 4.40
C ASP A 81 7.57 0.62 3.10
N SER A 82 8.24 1.00 2.00
CA SER A 82 7.58 1.13 0.69
C SER A 82 7.01 -0.19 0.17
N LEU A 83 7.74 -1.31 0.36
CA LEU A 83 7.28 -2.66 -0.02
C LEU A 83 6.06 -3.09 0.79
N LEU A 84 6.03 -2.75 2.09
CA LEU A 84 4.93 -3.10 3.00
C LEU A 84 3.68 -2.26 2.69
N SER A 85 3.84 -0.95 2.50
CA SER A 85 2.76 -0.04 2.09
C SER A 85 2.13 -0.49 0.78
N ALA A 86 2.96 -0.79 -0.23
CA ALA A 86 2.48 -1.30 -1.51
C ALA A 86 1.71 -2.61 -1.33
N SER A 87 2.27 -3.58 -0.59
CA SER A 87 1.60 -4.86 -0.35
C SER A 87 0.24 -4.70 0.32
N ARG A 88 0.12 -3.87 1.35
CA ARG A 88 -1.16 -3.63 2.05
C ARG A 88 -2.24 -3.07 1.12
N ILE A 89 -1.86 -2.10 0.28
CA ILE A 89 -2.81 -1.45 -0.63
C ILE A 89 -3.22 -2.42 -1.75
N LEU A 90 -2.24 -3.09 -2.36
CA LEU A 90 -2.47 -3.99 -3.50
C LEU A 90 -3.26 -5.25 -3.13
N LEU A 91 -3.18 -5.70 -1.87
CA LEU A 91 -4.01 -6.80 -1.36
C LEU A 91 -5.44 -6.35 -0.98
N SER A 92 -5.73 -5.05 -1.00
CA SER A 92 -7.00 -4.46 -0.56
C SER A 92 -7.60 -3.49 -1.58
N THR A 93 -7.20 -3.64 -2.85
CA THR A 93 -7.72 -2.89 -3.99
C THR A 93 -8.56 -3.79 -4.90
N ASP A 94 -9.44 -3.19 -5.69
CA ASP A 94 -10.18 -3.82 -6.78
C ASP A 94 -9.45 -3.72 -8.13
N ALA A 95 -8.25 -3.14 -8.14
CA ALA A 95 -7.38 -3.14 -9.31
C ALA A 95 -6.75 -4.53 -9.56
N ASP A 96 -6.78 -4.99 -10.82
CA ASP A 96 -6.07 -6.20 -11.27
C ASP A 96 -4.56 -5.94 -11.40
N ILE A 97 -3.90 -5.72 -10.27
CA ILE A 97 -2.44 -5.56 -10.19
C ILE A 97 -1.81 -6.91 -9.88
N ARG A 98 -0.92 -7.36 -10.78
CA ARG A 98 -0.19 -8.63 -10.66
C ARG A 98 1.26 -8.44 -10.26
N PHE A 99 1.80 -7.25 -10.50
CA PHE A 99 3.17 -6.93 -10.16
C PHE A 99 3.26 -5.55 -9.52
N TYR A 100 4.21 -5.39 -8.64
CA TYR A 100 4.71 -4.06 -8.32
C TYR A 100 6.23 -4.07 -8.27
N CYS A 101 6.81 -2.90 -8.54
CA CYS A 101 8.23 -2.70 -8.42
C CYS A 101 8.54 -1.48 -7.57
N VAL A 102 9.56 -1.59 -6.75
CA VAL A 102 10.18 -0.48 -6.03
C VAL A 102 11.52 -0.21 -6.67
N ILE A 103 11.70 1.00 -7.18
CA ILE A 103 12.91 1.51 -7.80
C ILE A 103 13.52 2.48 -6.79
N ALA A 104 14.45 1.99 -5.99
CA ALA A 104 15.20 2.82 -5.06
C ALA A 104 16.44 3.37 -5.78
N GLN A 105 16.51 4.68 -5.98
CA GLN A 105 17.62 5.34 -6.69
C GLN A 105 18.45 6.18 -5.70
N ASP A 106 19.78 6.08 -5.78
CA ASP A 106 20.63 6.98 -4.98
C ASP A 106 20.59 8.39 -5.60
N ALA A 107 20.05 9.36 -4.86
CA ALA A 107 19.91 10.73 -5.35
C ALA A 107 21.26 11.43 -5.61
N ARG A 108 22.38 10.90 -5.07
CA ARG A 108 23.72 11.44 -5.31
C ARG A 108 24.42 10.81 -6.51
N LEU A 109 24.01 9.59 -6.87
CA LEU A 109 24.59 8.78 -7.95
C LEU A 109 23.42 8.18 -8.75
N PRO A 110 22.79 8.97 -9.64
CA PRO A 110 21.60 8.54 -10.38
C PRO A 110 21.81 7.28 -11.24
N GLU A 111 23.05 6.94 -11.58
CA GLU A 111 23.41 5.73 -12.31
C GLU A 111 23.22 4.45 -11.49
N ILE A 112 23.07 4.57 -10.17
CA ILE A 112 22.92 3.46 -9.24
C ILE A 112 21.48 3.38 -8.73
N GLN A 113 20.86 2.23 -8.97
CA GLN A 113 19.53 1.91 -8.47
C GLN A 113 19.44 0.45 -8.02
N LEU A 114 18.60 0.21 -7.02
CA LEU A 114 18.12 -1.12 -6.66
C LEU A 114 16.66 -1.23 -7.11
N VAL A 115 16.38 -2.24 -7.93
CA VAL A 115 15.03 -2.50 -8.42
C VAL A 115 14.57 -3.84 -7.84
N ILE A 116 13.48 -3.79 -7.08
CA ILE A 116 12.80 -4.98 -6.54
C ILE A 116 11.49 -5.13 -7.29
N ILE A 117 11.28 -6.28 -7.93
CA ILE A 117 10.03 -6.63 -8.61
C ILE A 117 9.40 -7.78 -7.84
N LYS A 118 8.14 -7.63 -7.46
CA LYS A 118 7.39 -8.65 -6.73
C LYS A 118 6.07 -8.94 -7.44
N TYR A 119 5.73 -10.23 -7.53
CA TYR A 119 4.40 -10.69 -7.92
C TYR A 119 3.44 -10.55 -6.73
N VAL A 120 2.22 -10.08 -7.00
CA VAL A 120 1.15 -9.98 -6.00
C VAL A 120 0.36 -11.30 -6.05
N ASP A 121 0.50 -12.11 -5.01
CA ASP A 121 -0.20 -13.38 -4.81
C ASP A 121 -1.37 -13.28 -3.82
#